data_AF-A0AAW0EQU3-F1
#
_entry.id   AF-A0AAW0EQU3-F1
#
_cell.length_a   1.000
_cell.length_b   1.000
_cell.length_c   1.000
_cell.angle_alpha   90.00
_cell.angle_beta   90.00
_cell.angle_gamma   90.00
#
_symmetry.space_group_name_H-M   'P 1'
#
loop_
_entity.id
_entity.type
_entity.pdbx_description
1 polymer ?
#
loop_
_entity_poly.entity_id
_entity_poly.type
_entity_poly.pdbx_seq_one_letter_code
_entity_poly.pdbx_strand_id
1 'polypeptide(L)'
;MCSRSASWRTEILHALGFSARNFHTRMMLDGAVAVRGKKAGPVIKSPMVLAQARAQYGCTTQAFLELEDMSGEGTAYSHWKRRSMKDDVMALVSGANVYSALTIAAKKKKCAA
;
A
#
# COMPACT_ATOMS: atom_id res chain seq x y z
N MET A 1 22.24 -17.43 -5.46
CA MET A 1 21.08 -16.62 -5.01
C MET A 1 21.18 -15.24 -5.63
N CYS A 2 20.33 -14.90 -6.60
CA CYS A 2 20.28 -13.52 -7.11
C CYS A 2 19.49 -12.68 -6.10
N SER A 3 20.14 -11.69 -5.49
CA SER A 3 19.48 -10.74 -4.60
C SER A 3 18.36 -10.05 -5.39
N ARG A 4 17.10 -10.26 -5.00
CA ARG A 4 15.94 -9.63 -5.64
C ARG A 4 15.85 -8.20 -5.13
N SER A 5 16.70 -7.34 -5.66
CA SER A 5 16.63 -5.89 -5.50
C SER A 5 15.25 -5.39 -5.96
N ALA A 6 14.80 -4.27 -5.36
CA ALA A 6 13.58 -3.58 -5.72
C ALA A 6 13.44 -3.44 -7.24
N SER A 7 12.25 -3.72 -7.77
CA SER A 7 12.01 -3.60 -9.21
C SER A 7 12.06 -2.14 -9.63
N TRP A 8 12.68 -1.81 -10.78
CA TRP A 8 12.65 -0.46 -11.34
C TRP A 8 11.22 0.13 -11.45
N ARG A 9 10.22 -0.74 -11.61
CA ARG A 9 8.79 -0.36 -11.63
C ARG A 9 8.33 0.20 -10.29
N THR A 10 8.81 -0.36 -9.19
CA THR A 10 8.55 0.11 -7.82
C THR A 10 9.12 1.52 -7.65
N GLU A 11 10.37 1.74 -8.07
CA GLU A 11 11.04 3.04 -7.95
C GLU A 11 10.34 4.12 -8.79
N ILE A 12 9.87 3.78 -10.00
CA ILE A 12 9.05 4.71 -10.80
C ILE A 12 7.74 5.05 -10.06
N LEU A 13 7.10 4.07 -9.43
CA LEU A 13 5.87 4.34 -8.68
C LEU A 13 6.10 5.17 -7.42
N HIS A 14 7.24 5.00 -6.74
CA HIS A 14 7.69 5.89 -5.68
C HIS A 14 7.86 7.32 -6.20
N ALA A 15 8.56 7.51 -7.32
CA ALA A 15 8.74 8.83 -7.95
C ALA A 15 7.40 9.47 -8.38
N LEU A 16 6.44 8.65 -8.84
CA LEU A 16 5.07 9.09 -9.17
C LEU A 16 4.19 9.34 -7.94
N GLY A 17 4.73 9.18 -6.74
CA GLY A 17 4.10 9.60 -5.50
C GLY A 17 3.44 8.51 -4.68
N PHE A 18 3.70 7.23 -4.96
CA PHE A 18 3.43 6.16 -4.01
C PHE A 18 4.48 6.23 -2.89
N SER A 19 4.27 7.07 -1.88
CA SER A 19 5.24 7.24 -0.80
C SER A 19 4.57 7.61 0.51
N ALA A 20 5.21 7.26 1.62
CA ALA A 20 4.75 7.58 2.97
C ALA A 20 4.45 9.08 3.14
N ARG A 21 5.33 9.94 2.62
CA ARG A 21 5.16 11.41 2.64
C ARG A 21 3.87 11.84 1.96
N ASN A 22 3.56 11.28 0.80
CA ASN A 22 2.33 11.61 0.08
C ASN A 22 1.09 11.10 0.80
N PHE A 23 1.12 9.88 1.34
CA PHE A 23 0.00 9.34 2.10
C PHE A 23 -0.26 10.13 3.38
N HIS A 24 0.80 10.58 4.07
CA HIS A 24 0.69 11.47 5.21
C HIS A 24 0.09 12.84 4.82
N THR A 25 0.63 13.48 3.78
CA THR A 25 0.17 14.79 3.30
C THR A 25 -1.30 14.77 2.86
N ARG A 26 -1.78 13.62 2.35
CA ARG A 26 -3.16 13.42 1.92
C ARG A 26 -4.08 12.89 3.03
N MET A 27 -3.60 12.79 4.27
CA MET A 27 -4.33 12.24 5.42
C MET A 27 -4.93 10.85 5.15
N MET A 28 -4.17 10.02 4.42
CA MET A 28 -4.59 8.67 4.04
C MET A 28 -4.12 7.59 5.02
N LEU A 29 -3.17 7.91 5.90
CA LEU A 29 -2.57 6.96 6.84
C LEU A 29 -3.33 6.93 8.16
N ASP A 30 -3.46 5.72 8.71
CA ASP A 30 -3.83 5.50 10.10
C ASP A 30 -2.84 4.50 10.71
N GLY A 31 -2.26 4.83 11.87
CA GLY A 31 -1.29 4.00 12.58
C GLY A 31 -1.85 3.31 13.81
N ALA A 32 -3.12 3.55 14.16
CA ALA A 32 -3.72 3.09 15.42
C ALA A 32 -4.47 1.75 15.29
N VAL A 33 -4.34 1.05 14.17
CA VAL A 33 -5.10 -0.18 13.92
C VAL A 33 -4.28 -1.41 14.27
N ALA A 34 -4.69 -2.12 15.31
CA ALA A 34 -4.18 -3.44 15.64
C ALA A 34 -4.84 -4.49 14.74
N VAL A 35 -4.03 -5.26 14.01
CA VAL A 35 -4.53 -6.23 13.03
C VAL A 35 -4.05 -7.63 13.42
N ARG A 36 -4.99 -8.58 13.57
CA ARG A 36 -4.74 -10.01 13.81
C ARG A 36 -3.78 -10.27 14.99
N GLY A 37 -4.06 -9.65 16.14
CA GLY A 37 -3.31 -9.86 17.37
C GLY A 37 -1.89 -9.25 17.38
N LYS A 38 -1.56 -8.40 16.40
CA LYS A 38 -0.31 -7.64 16.38
C LYS A 38 -0.48 -6.25 16.98
N LYS A 39 0.65 -5.66 17.38
CA LYS A 39 0.73 -4.23 17.71
C LYS A 39 0.19 -3.39 16.55
N ALA A 40 -0.31 -2.20 16.88
CA ALA A 40 -0.84 -1.27 15.90
C ALA A 40 0.19 -1.01 14.78
N GLY A 41 -0.28 -1.05 13.54
CA GLY A 41 0.55 -0.97 12.36
C GLY A 41 0.02 0.02 11.32
N PRO A 42 0.82 0.32 10.29
CA PRO A 42 0.45 1.28 9.28
C PRO A 42 -0.64 0.74 8.35
N VAL A 43 -1.74 1.48 8.21
CA VAL A 43 -2.82 1.17 7.27
C VAL A 43 -3.24 2.40 6.46
N ILE A 44 -3.82 2.17 5.29
CA ILE A 44 -4.44 3.21 4.45
C ILE A 44 -5.96 3.22 4.62
N LYS A 45 -6.51 4.41 4.86
CA LYS A 45 -7.94 4.74 4.91
C LYS A 45 -8.27 5.81 3.88
N SER A 46 -8.23 5.45 2.60
CA SER A 46 -8.68 6.33 1.51
C SER A 46 -9.95 5.77 0.86
N PRO A 47 -11.01 6.57 0.64
CA PRO A 47 -12.26 6.09 0.03
C PRO A 47 -12.04 5.35 -1.31
N MET A 48 -11.11 5.83 -2.13
CA MET A 48 -10.79 5.19 -3.42
C MET A 48 -10.10 3.84 -3.24
N VAL A 49 -9.14 3.77 -2.31
CA VAL A 49 -8.44 2.51 -1.99
C VAL A 49 -9.41 1.51 -1.39
N LEU A 50 -10.28 1.94 -0.49
CA LEU A 50 -11.30 1.08 0.13
C LEU A 50 -12.30 0.56 -0.88
N ALA A 51 -12.78 1.38 -1.82
CA ALA A 51 -13.68 0.92 -2.88
C ALA A 51 -13.03 -0.21 -3.70
N GLN A 52 -11.76 -0.04 -4.09
CA GLN A 52 -11.03 -1.07 -4.84
C GLN A 52 -10.70 -2.30 -3.97
N ALA A 53 -10.39 -2.12 -2.69
CA ALA A 53 -10.14 -3.23 -1.77
C ALA A 53 -11.39 -4.09 -1.56
N ARG A 54 -12.56 -3.45 -1.40
CA ARG A 54 -13.85 -4.12 -1.27
C ARG A 54 -14.17 -4.94 -2.52
N ALA A 55 -13.94 -4.37 -3.70
CA ALA A 55 -14.12 -5.06 -4.97
C ALA A 55 -13.16 -6.25 -5.14
N GLN A 56 -11.88 -6.06 -4.82
CA GLN A 56 -10.84 -7.09 -5.02
C GLN A 56 -10.97 -8.27 -4.05
N TYR A 57 -11.32 -8.01 -2.78
CA TYR A 57 -11.42 -9.04 -1.75
C TYR A 57 -12.86 -9.55 -1.51
N GLY A 58 -13.86 -8.95 -2.15
CA GLY A 58 -15.28 -9.29 -1.93
C GLY A 58 -15.81 -8.96 -0.53
N CYS A 59 -15.10 -8.11 0.22
CA CYS A 59 -15.43 -7.77 1.61
C CYS A 59 -15.97 -6.35 1.69
N THR A 60 -17.29 -6.17 1.83
CA THR A 60 -17.95 -4.85 1.86
C THR A 60 -17.61 -4.04 3.10
N THR A 61 -17.30 -4.70 4.21
CA THR A 61 -16.95 -4.10 5.51
C THR A 61 -15.47 -3.72 5.62
N GLN A 62 -14.67 -3.91 4.56
CA GLN A 62 -13.25 -3.54 4.56
C GLN A 62 -13.10 -2.05 4.91
N ALA A 63 -12.43 -1.79 6.04
CA ALA A 63 -12.29 -0.47 6.64
C ALA A 63 -10.91 0.17 6.43
N PHE A 64 -9.91 -0.64 6.06
CA PHE A 64 -8.53 -0.20 5.84
C PHE A 64 -7.80 -1.20 4.92
N LEU A 65 -6.63 -0.81 4.41
CA LEU A 65 -5.71 -1.71 3.73
C LEU A 65 -4.31 -1.60 4.34
N GLU A 66 -3.67 -2.71 4.62
CA GLU A 66 -2.40 -2.73 5.35
C GLU A 66 -1.21 -2.31 4.48
N LEU A 67 -0.33 -1.50 5.06
CA LEU A 67 1.00 -1.23 4.54
C LEU A 67 2.02 -2.13 5.21
N GLU A 68 3.20 -2.24 4.61
CA GLU A 68 4.28 -3.02 5.19
C GLU A 68 4.75 -2.39 6.51
N ASP A 69 4.89 -3.23 7.53
CA ASP A 69 5.23 -2.87 8.92
C ASP A 69 6.67 -3.28 9.27
N MET A 70 7.43 -3.83 8.31
CA MET A 70 8.81 -4.25 8.54
C MET A 70 9.72 -3.02 8.67
N SER A 71 10.50 -3.03 9.74
CA SER A 71 11.22 -1.89 10.29
C SER A 71 12.59 -1.64 9.65
N GLY A 72 12.70 -1.68 8.32
CA GLY A 72 13.87 -1.17 7.62
C GLY A 72 13.65 0.31 7.29
N GLU A 73 14.62 1.19 7.59
CA GLU A 73 14.58 2.60 7.17
C GLU A 73 14.16 2.70 5.69
N GLY A 74 13.05 3.39 5.42
CA GLY A 74 12.51 3.60 4.06
C GLY A 74 11.49 2.58 3.54
N THR A 75 11.29 1.43 4.22
CA THR A 75 10.35 0.37 3.75
C THR A 75 8.99 0.40 4.44
N ALA A 76 8.94 0.90 5.67
CA ALA A 76 7.69 1.12 6.38
C ALA A 76 6.86 2.19 5.65
N TYR A 77 5.55 1.97 5.53
CA TYR A 77 4.58 2.91 4.93
C TYR A 77 4.69 3.15 3.40
N SER A 78 5.73 2.64 2.72
CA SER A 78 5.98 2.88 1.28
C SER A 78 5.66 1.68 0.38
N HIS A 79 5.27 0.55 0.97
CA HIS A 79 4.90 -0.68 0.27
C HIS A 79 3.59 -1.24 0.83
N TRP A 80 2.88 -1.99 0.00
CA TRP A 80 1.75 -2.77 0.46
C TRP A 80 2.21 -3.93 1.32
N LYS A 81 1.37 -4.29 2.30
CA LYS A 81 1.59 -5.50 3.09
C LYS A 81 1.60 -6.72 2.17
N ARG A 82 2.75 -7.39 2.07
CA ARG A 82 2.93 -8.54 1.17
C ARG A 82 1.90 -9.65 1.39
N ARG A 83 1.44 -9.84 2.63
CA ARG A 83 0.40 -10.83 2.98
C ARG A 83 -0.87 -10.63 2.16
N SER A 84 -1.27 -9.39 1.93
CA SER A 84 -2.54 -9.05 1.29
C SER A 84 -2.36 -8.76 -0.21
N MET A 85 -1.17 -8.29 -0.62
CA MET A 85 -0.90 -7.86 -1.99
C MET A 85 0.41 -8.44 -2.54
N LYS A 86 0.63 -9.74 -2.38
CA LYS A 86 1.90 -10.42 -2.75
C LYS A 86 2.38 -10.13 -4.18
N ASP A 87 1.45 -10.14 -5.13
CA ASP A 87 1.76 -10.06 -6.56
C ASP A 87 1.68 -8.65 -7.13
N ASP A 88 1.40 -7.65 -6.29
CA ASP A 88 1.41 -6.25 -6.70
C ASP A 88 2.84 -5.72 -6.85
N VAL A 89 3.01 -4.79 -7.78
CA VAL A 89 4.26 -4.07 -8.06
C VAL A 89 4.80 -3.25 -6.86
N MET A 90 3.94 -2.87 -5.91
CA MET A 90 4.30 -2.18 -4.67
C MET A 90 4.39 -3.09 -3.45
N ALA A 91 4.36 -4.42 -3.63
CA ALA A 91 4.74 -5.35 -2.56
C ALA A 91 6.25 -5.25 -2.29
N LEU A 92 6.68 -5.31 -1.02
CA LEU A 92 8.09 -5.17 -0.67
C LEU A 92 9.00 -6.23 -1.32
N VAL A 93 8.51 -7.46 -1.45
CA VAL A 93 9.23 -8.54 -2.13
C VAL A 93 8.47 -8.89 -3.40
N SER A 94 9.13 -8.79 -4.55
CA SER A 94 8.50 -8.99 -5.85
C SER A 94 7.84 -10.38 -5.98
N GLY A 95 6.51 -10.37 -6.13
CA GLY A 95 5.74 -11.46 -6.72
C GLY A 95 5.66 -11.29 -8.25
N ALA A 96 4.46 -11.38 -8.81
CA ALA A 96 4.24 -11.21 -10.26
C ALA A 96 4.39 -9.76 -10.79
N ASN A 97 4.51 -8.75 -9.92
CA ASN A 97 4.65 -7.32 -10.27
C ASN A 97 3.49 -6.73 -11.11
N VAL A 98 2.26 -7.06 -10.74
CA VAL A 98 1.05 -6.56 -11.38
C VAL A 98 0.76 -5.12 -10.94
N TYR A 99 0.40 -4.25 -11.89
CA TYR A 99 -0.14 -2.93 -11.58
C TYR A 99 -1.62 -3.06 -11.17
N SER A 100 -1.89 -3.25 -9.88
CA SER A 100 -3.28 -3.40 -9.42
C SER A 100 -4.07 -2.09 -9.43
N ALA A 101 -5.39 -2.23 -9.46
CA ALA A 101 -6.33 -1.11 -9.27
C ALA A 101 -6.11 -0.42 -7.91
N LEU A 102 -5.69 -1.15 -6.88
CA LEU A 102 -5.34 -0.62 -5.56
C LEU A 102 -4.14 0.34 -5.62
N THR A 103 -3.07 -0.04 -6.30
CA THR A 103 -1.88 0.82 -6.49
C THR A 103 -2.20 2.06 -7.31
N ILE A 104 -3.05 1.94 -8.33
CA ILE A 104 -3.53 3.09 -9.09
C ILE A 104 -4.39 4.00 -8.20
N ALA A 105 -5.31 3.43 -7.41
CA ALA A 105 -6.19 4.17 -6.52
C ALA A 105 -5.43 4.92 -5.42
N ALA A 106 -4.36 4.35 -4.87
CA ALA A 106 -3.54 4.99 -3.85
C ALA A 106 -2.82 6.25 -4.36
N LYS A 107 -2.46 6.28 -5.64
CA LYS A 107 -1.79 7.44 -6.26
C LYS A 107 -2.76 8.53 -6.72
N LYS A 108 -4.00 8.19 -7.08
CA LYS A 108 -4.97 9.18 -7.59
C LYS A 108 -5.17 10.30 -6.56
N LYS A 109 -4.97 11.54 -7.00
CA LYS A 109 -5.34 12.73 -6.24
C LYS A 109 -6.84 12.94 -6.40
N LYS A 110 -7.54 13.32 -5.33
CA LYS A 110 -8.86 13.94 -5.50
C LYS A 110 -8.64 15.24 -6.27
N CYS A 111 -9.27 15.38 -7.43
CA CYS A 111 -9.48 16.70 -8.01
C CYS A 111 -10.41 17.44 -7.06
N ALA A 112 -10.03 18.64 -6.61
CA ALA A 112 -10.98 19.53 -5.96
C ALA A 112 -12.03 19.90 -7.02
N ALA A 113 -13.29 19.63 -6.72
CA ALA A 113 -14.43 20.14 -7.48
C ALA A 113 -14.68 21.59 -7.07
#